data_AF-A0AA36I5L3-F1
#
_entry.id   AF-A0AA36I5L3-F1
#
_cell.length_a   1.000
_cell.length_b   1.000
_cell.length_c   1.000
_cell.angle_alpha   90.00
_cell.angle_beta   90.00
_cell.angle_gamma   90.00
#
_symmetry.space_group_name_H-M   'P 1'
#
loop_
_entity.id
_entity.type
_entity.pdbx_description
1 polymer ?
#
loop_
_entity_poly.entity_id
_entity_poly.type
_entity_poly.pdbx_seq_one_letter_code
_entity_poly.pdbx_strand_id
1 'polypeptide(L)'
;MYDGLVVPVMMTPFERIPTDEGTLCIQCQGDGFLVCFRCKGTKKMSEIEDPSKFRDCSECEATGYKPCGFCQTTGLAPSTLKTYIRDEKFRKIVARMRKIKCDEDGRAKIQKVMPAAIAEVEAKRAAVDGREAQVLRAAPEDMEPTGTWLGG
;
A
#
# COMPACT_ATOMS: atom_id res chain seq x y z
N MET A 1 -3.55 31.48 -46.31
CA MET A 1 -2.21 31.43 -45.70
C MET A 1 -2.43 31.53 -44.21
N TYR A 2 -2.43 30.40 -43.51
CA TYR A 2 -2.58 30.33 -42.05
C TYR A 2 -1.28 29.71 -41.55
N ASP A 3 -0.39 30.55 -41.04
CA ASP A 3 0.85 30.14 -40.40
C ASP A 3 0.51 29.47 -39.07
N GLY A 4 0.69 28.15 -39.03
CA GLY A 4 0.49 27.32 -37.85
C GLY A 4 1.63 27.51 -36.86
N LEU A 5 1.34 28.19 -35.75
CA LEU A 5 2.20 28.26 -34.58
C LEU A 5 2.15 26.93 -33.82
N VAL A 6 3.15 26.08 -34.06
CA VAL A 6 3.41 24.87 -33.26
C VAL A 6 4.19 25.29 -32.02
N VAL A 7 3.53 25.36 -30.86
CA VAL A 7 4.21 25.58 -29.58
C VAL A 7 4.78 24.25 -29.08
N PRO A 8 6.10 24.15 -28.85
CA PRO A 8 6.69 22.95 -28.26
C PRO A 8 6.29 22.86 -26.79
N VAL A 9 5.54 21.81 -26.44
CA VAL A 9 5.24 21.45 -25.05
C VAL A 9 6.54 20.92 -24.43
N MET A 10 7.30 21.80 -23.79
CA MET A 10 8.44 21.40 -22.97
C MET A 10 7.90 20.72 -21.70
N MET A 11 7.96 19.38 -21.66
CA MET A 11 7.67 18.60 -20.46
C MET A 11 8.69 19.00 -19.40
N THR A 12 8.24 19.71 -18.37
CA THR A 12 9.06 20.03 -17.22
C THR A 12 9.44 18.73 -16.48
N PRO A 13 10.70 18.58 -16.03
CA PRO A 13 11.08 17.45 -15.22
C PRO A 13 10.27 17.49 -13.92
N PHE A 14 9.47 16.45 -13.70
CA PHE A 14 8.69 16.26 -12.49
C PHE A 14 9.67 16.06 -11.32
N GLU A 15 9.97 17.15 -10.60
CA GLU A 15 10.71 17.10 -9.34
C GLU A 15 9.90 16.27 -8.34
N ARG A 16 10.35 15.03 -8.11
CA ARG A 16 9.80 14.18 -7.05
C ARG A 16 10.31 14.75 -5.73
N ILE A 17 9.42 15.39 -4.99
CA ILE A 17 9.67 15.82 -3.61
C ILE A 17 10.02 14.55 -2.81
N PRO A 18 11.19 14.49 -2.16
CA PRO A 18 11.59 13.35 -1.34
C PRO A 18 10.97 13.50 0.05
N THR A 19 9.71 13.14 0.16
CA THR A 19 9.12 12.66 1.41
C THR A 19 9.74 11.30 1.75
N ASP A 20 9.64 10.85 3.00
CA ASP A 20 9.99 9.48 3.45
C ASP A 20 9.19 8.36 2.70
N GLU A 21 8.53 8.70 1.59
CA GLU A 21 7.77 7.94 0.60
C GLU A 21 8.58 6.87 -0.16
N GLY A 22 9.87 6.71 0.12
CA GLY A 22 10.73 5.75 -0.57
C GLY A 22 10.52 4.28 -0.15
N THR A 23 9.92 4.05 1.02
CA THR A 23 9.78 2.71 1.63
C THR A 23 8.39 2.12 1.52
N LEU A 24 7.35 2.95 1.40
CA LEU A 24 5.96 2.51 1.31
C LEU A 24 5.50 2.31 -0.14
N CYS A 25 4.54 1.42 -0.34
CA CYS A 25 3.93 1.18 -1.63
C CYS A 25 2.97 2.31 -1.98
N ILE A 26 3.23 3.06 -3.05
CA ILE A 26 2.38 4.16 -3.53
C ILE A 26 0.92 3.72 -3.79
N GLN A 27 0.71 2.48 -4.22
CA GLN A 27 -0.61 1.99 -4.61
C GLN A 27 -1.53 1.74 -3.41
N CYS A 28 -0.99 1.19 -2.32
CA CYS A 28 -1.77 0.87 -1.10
C CYS A 28 -1.36 1.69 0.12
N GLN A 29 -0.48 2.68 -0.06
CA GLN A 29 0.01 3.59 0.98
C GLN A 29 0.58 2.88 2.23
N GLY A 30 1.09 1.64 2.07
CA GLY A 30 1.64 0.86 3.18
C GLY A 30 0.72 -0.24 3.73
N ASP A 31 -0.58 -0.24 3.41
CA ASP A 31 -1.53 -1.20 4.00
C ASP A 31 -1.34 -2.65 3.51
N GLY A 32 -0.77 -2.82 2.32
CA GLY A 32 -0.63 -4.12 1.67
C GLY A 32 -1.92 -4.65 1.02
N PHE A 33 -3.06 -4.01 1.23
CA PHE A 33 -4.32 -4.32 0.56
C PHE A 33 -4.95 -3.06 -0.02
N LEU A 34 -5.89 -3.24 -0.95
CA LEU A 34 -6.63 -2.19 -1.63
C LEU A 34 -8.12 -2.40 -1.39
N VAL A 35 -8.87 -1.31 -1.27
CA VAL A 35 -10.33 -1.39 -1.32
C VAL A 35 -10.74 -1.95 -2.67
N CYS A 36 -11.68 -2.91 -2.70
CA CYS A 36 -12.16 -3.47 -3.95
C CYS A 36 -12.77 -2.36 -4.82
N PHE A 37 -12.18 -2.11 -5.99
CA PHE A 37 -12.64 -1.07 -6.91
C PHE A 37 -14.11 -1.25 -7.33
N ARG A 38 -14.59 -2.49 -7.43
CA ARG A 38 -15.91 -2.80 -7.96
C ARG A 38 -17.04 -2.58 -6.94
N CYS A 39 -16.89 -3.06 -5.71
CA CYS A 39 -17.89 -2.84 -4.65
C CYS A 39 -17.56 -1.67 -3.72
N LYS A 40 -16.39 -1.03 -3.88
CA LYS A 40 -15.90 0.06 -3.01
C LYS A 40 -15.94 -0.27 -1.53
N GLY A 41 -15.67 -1.53 -1.17
CA GLY A 41 -15.67 -2.01 0.22
C GLY A 41 -17.02 -2.46 0.75
N THR A 42 -18.12 -2.27 0.02
CA THR A 42 -19.48 -2.67 0.47
C THR A 42 -19.72 -4.18 0.48
N LYS A 43 -18.80 -4.98 -0.09
CA LYS A 43 -18.87 -6.44 -0.24
C LYS A 43 -19.98 -6.95 -1.17
N LYS A 44 -20.90 -6.09 -1.59
CA LYS A 44 -22.07 -6.40 -2.41
C LYS A 44 -22.04 -5.65 -3.75
N MET A 45 -22.73 -6.18 -4.75
CA MET A 45 -22.96 -5.55 -6.04
C MET A 45 -24.43 -5.70 -6.42
N SER A 46 -25.01 -4.66 -7.02
CA SER A 46 -26.35 -4.75 -7.59
C SER A 46 -26.34 -5.64 -8.85
N GLU A 47 -27.43 -6.35 -9.09
CA GLU A 47 -27.61 -7.05 -10.37
C GLU A 47 -27.87 -6.05 -11.50
N ILE A 48 -27.50 -6.43 -12.73
CA ILE A 48 -27.70 -5.59 -13.92
C ILE A 48 -29.19 -5.56 -14.30
N GLU A 49 -29.89 -6.67 -14.10
CA GLU A 49 -31.31 -6.82 -14.43
C GLU A 49 -32.23 -6.18 -13.38
N ASP A 50 -31.87 -6.25 -12.09
CA ASP A 50 -32.65 -5.67 -10.99
C ASP A 50 -31.73 -5.00 -9.95
N PRO A 51 -31.67 -3.66 -9.91
CA PRO A 51 -30.79 -2.94 -9.00
C PRO A 51 -31.18 -3.09 -7.52
N SER A 52 -32.38 -3.60 -7.22
CA SER A 52 -32.86 -3.85 -5.86
C SER A 52 -32.24 -5.12 -5.26
N LYS A 53 -31.76 -6.02 -6.11
CA LYS A 53 -31.12 -7.28 -5.69
C LYS A 53 -29.62 -7.09 -5.60
N PHE A 54 -29.09 -7.45 -4.43
CA PHE A 54 -27.65 -7.42 -4.16
C PHE A 54 -27.12 -8.84 -4.11
N ARG A 55 -26.05 -9.07 -4.87
CA ARG A 55 -25.24 -10.29 -4.79
C ARG A 55 -23.87 -9.98 -4.23
N ASP A 56 -23.19 -11.01 -3.77
CA ASP A 56 -21.82 -10.88 -3.28
C ASP A 56 -20.87 -10.42 -4.39
N CYS A 57 -19.91 -9.58 -4.03
CA CYS A 57 -18.93 -9.07 -4.98
C CYS A 57 -18.00 -10.21 -5.43
N SER A 58 -18.19 -10.68 -6.66
CA SER A 58 -17.39 -11.76 -7.26
C SER A 58 -15.91 -11.41 -7.39
N GLU A 59 -15.57 -10.12 -7.46
CA GLU A 59 -14.19 -9.67 -7.61
C GLU A 59 -13.37 -9.86 -6.35
N CYS A 60 -13.93 -9.52 -5.18
CA CYS A 60 -13.24 -9.63 -3.90
C CYS A 60 -13.75 -10.79 -3.05
N GLU A 61 -14.56 -11.69 -3.62
CA GLU A 61 -15.18 -12.81 -2.89
C GLU A 61 -15.90 -12.37 -1.61
N ALA A 62 -16.69 -11.29 -1.70
CA ALA A 62 -17.39 -10.67 -0.56
C ALA A 62 -16.49 -10.14 0.58
N THR A 63 -15.17 -10.07 0.42
CA THR A 63 -14.27 -9.55 1.47
C THR A 63 -14.30 -8.02 1.54
N GLY A 64 -14.58 -7.35 0.42
CA GLY A 64 -14.52 -5.88 0.27
C GLY A 64 -13.13 -5.34 -0.07
N TYR A 65 -12.10 -6.18 -0.02
CA TYR A 65 -10.70 -5.79 -0.23
C TYR A 65 -10.00 -6.74 -1.21
N LYS A 66 -8.90 -6.28 -1.81
CA LYS A 66 -8.02 -7.11 -2.62
C LYS A 66 -6.58 -6.99 -2.13
N PRO A 67 -5.78 -8.06 -2.21
CA PRO A 67 -4.36 -7.96 -1.94
C PRO A 67 -3.70 -7.00 -2.95
N CYS A 68 -2.81 -6.13 -2.48
CA CYS A 68 -2.07 -5.25 -3.38
C CYS A 68 -1.07 -6.08 -4.20
N GLY A 69 -1.28 -6.14 -5.52
CA GLY A 69 -0.40 -6.88 -6.43
C GLY A 69 0.99 -6.26 -6.58
N PHE A 70 1.11 -4.94 -6.44
CA PHE A 70 2.36 -4.21 -6.62
C PHE A 70 3.36 -4.50 -5.50
N CYS A 71 2.94 -4.38 -4.25
CA CYS A 71 3.78 -4.70 -3.10
C CYS A 71 3.60 -6.12 -2.58
N GLN A 72 2.80 -6.95 -3.25
CA GLN A 72 2.65 -8.36 -2.90
C GLN A 72 2.18 -8.57 -1.46
N THR A 73 1.22 -7.75 -1.01
CA THR A 73 0.71 -7.67 0.36
C THR A 73 1.66 -7.18 1.44
N THR A 74 2.85 -6.68 1.07
CA THR A 74 3.85 -6.26 2.08
C THR A 74 3.70 -4.81 2.53
N GLY A 75 3.04 -3.97 1.72
CA GLY A 75 3.03 -2.52 1.95
C GLY A 75 4.31 -1.81 1.55
N LEU A 76 5.35 -2.52 1.09
CA LEU A 76 6.65 -1.95 0.76
C LEU A 76 6.73 -1.42 -0.68
N ALA A 77 7.57 -0.41 -0.89
CA ALA A 77 7.96 0.08 -2.20
C ALA A 77 8.65 -1.03 -3.02
N PRO A 78 8.52 -1.04 -4.35
CA PRO A 78 9.10 -2.09 -5.20
C PRO A 78 10.63 -2.24 -5.07
N SER A 79 11.35 -1.13 -4.85
CA SER A 79 12.80 -1.09 -4.62
C SER A 79 13.20 -1.83 -3.34
N THR A 80 12.53 -1.52 -2.23
CA THR A 80 12.71 -2.14 -0.93
C THR A 80 12.32 -3.61 -0.97
N LEU A 81 11.15 -3.92 -1.54
CA LEU A 81 10.64 -5.27 -1.67
C LEU A 81 11.59 -6.20 -2.45
N LYS A 82 12.17 -5.72 -3.56
CA LYS A 82 13.16 -6.49 -4.35
C LYS A 82 14.37 -6.90 -3.51
N THR A 83 14.76 -6.06 -2.55
CA THR A 83 15.87 -6.34 -1.65
C THR A 83 15.46 -7.35 -0.57
N TYR A 84 14.25 -7.21 -0.01
CA TYR A 84 13.78 -8.03 1.11
C TYR A 84 13.41 -9.45 0.67
N ILE A 85 12.92 -9.62 -0.56
CA ILE A 85 12.61 -10.94 -1.16
C ILE A 85 13.85 -11.84 -1.31
N ARG A 86 15.07 -11.28 -1.23
CA ARG A 86 16.31 -12.07 -1.22
C ARG A 86 16.42 -12.93 0.03
N ASP A 87 15.84 -12.52 1.16
CA ASP A 87 15.75 -13.36 2.36
C ASP A 87 14.73 -14.49 2.13
N GLU A 88 15.19 -15.73 2.24
CA GLU A 88 14.37 -16.91 1.97
C GLU A 88 13.16 -17.01 2.92
N LYS A 89 13.35 -16.66 4.20
CA LYS A 89 12.26 -16.69 5.19
C LYS A 89 11.22 -15.65 4.86
N PHE A 90 11.64 -14.42 4.55
CA PHE A 90 10.74 -13.36 4.13
C PHE A 90 9.94 -13.75 2.88
N ARG A 91 10.61 -14.29 1.87
CA ARG A 91 9.95 -14.80 0.66
C ARG A 91 8.89 -15.86 0.96
N LYS A 92 9.16 -16.80 1.88
CA LYS A 92 8.19 -17.81 2.33
C LYS A 92 7.02 -17.19 3.09
N ILE A 93 7.25 -16.16 3.92
CA ILE A 93 6.19 -15.44 4.63
C ILE A 93 5.28 -14.73 3.62
N VAL A 94 5.84 -13.96 2.70
CA VAL A 94 5.10 -13.26 1.64
C VAL A 94 4.26 -14.23 0.81
N ALA A 95 4.86 -15.35 0.36
CA ALA A 95 4.15 -16.36 -0.41
C ALA A 95 2.96 -16.98 0.35
N ARG A 96 3.06 -17.12 1.68
CA ARG A 96 1.94 -17.57 2.52
C ARG A 96 0.87 -16.48 2.68
N MET A 97 1.28 -15.24 2.94
CA MET A 97 0.35 -14.13 3.16
C MET A 97 -0.50 -13.83 1.93
N ARG A 98 0.05 -13.95 0.72
CA ARG A 98 -0.72 -13.77 -0.53
C ARG A 98 -1.87 -14.76 -0.74
N LYS A 99 -1.81 -15.93 -0.10
CA LYS A 99 -2.86 -16.97 -0.21
C LYS A 99 -3.99 -16.76 0.81
N ILE A 100 -3.82 -15.85 1.76
CA ILE A 100 -4.83 -15.55 2.77
C ILE A 100 -5.91 -14.69 2.11
N LYS A 101 -7.18 -15.06 2.31
CA LYS A 101 -8.32 -14.24 1.89
C LYS A 101 -8.30 -12.91 2.63
N CYS A 102 -8.57 -11.82 1.93
CA CYS A 102 -8.52 -10.45 2.50
C CYS A 102 -9.78 -10.10 3.32
N ASP A 103 -10.32 -11.07 4.05
CA ASP A 103 -11.37 -10.87 5.06
C ASP A 103 -10.81 -10.08 6.25
N GLU A 104 -11.67 -9.74 7.19
CA GLU A 104 -11.29 -8.98 8.39
C GLU A 104 -10.20 -9.70 9.20
N ASP A 105 -10.38 -10.99 9.47
CA ASP A 105 -9.38 -11.82 10.14
C ASP A 105 -8.09 -11.97 9.32
N GLY A 106 -8.22 -12.09 7.99
CA GLY A 106 -7.10 -12.24 7.09
C GLY A 106 -6.22 -10.98 7.05
N ARG A 107 -6.85 -9.80 7.00
CA ARG A 107 -6.16 -8.51 7.07
C ARG A 107 -5.50 -8.31 8.42
N ALA A 108 -6.19 -8.60 9.53
CA ALA A 108 -5.60 -8.51 10.87
C ALA A 108 -4.37 -9.42 11.01
N LYS A 109 -4.42 -10.62 10.44
CA LYS A 109 -3.28 -11.55 10.40
C LYS A 109 -2.12 -11.00 9.57
N ILE A 110 -2.38 -10.44 8.39
CA ILE A 110 -1.35 -9.82 7.55
C ILE A 110 -0.71 -8.63 8.28
N GLN A 111 -1.53 -7.74 8.86
CA GLN A 111 -1.07 -6.58 9.62
C GLN A 111 -0.25 -6.96 10.86
N LYS A 112 -0.50 -8.12 11.47
CA LYS A 112 0.31 -8.61 12.59
C LYS A 112 1.62 -9.24 12.14
N VAL A 113 1.58 -10.08 11.11
CA VAL A 113 2.73 -10.90 10.68
C VAL A 113 3.72 -10.10 9.85
N MET A 114 3.23 -9.20 8.99
CA MET A 114 4.08 -8.52 8.02
C MET A 114 5.08 -7.53 8.66
N PRO A 115 4.69 -6.67 9.62
CA PRO A 115 5.64 -5.78 10.29
C PRO A 115 6.72 -6.55 11.06
N ALA A 116 6.36 -7.66 11.71
CA ALA A 116 7.33 -8.52 12.39
C ALA A 116 8.34 -9.14 11.41
N ALA A 117 7.88 -9.57 10.24
CA ALA A 117 8.75 -10.11 9.19
C ALA A 117 9.67 -9.03 8.59
N ILE A 118 9.16 -7.81 8.41
CA ILE A 118 9.94 -6.65 7.94
C ILE A 118 11.04 -6.32 8.96
N ALA A 119 10.69 -6.22 10.24
CA ALA A 119 11.64 -5.95 11.33
C ALA A 119 12.75 -7.02 11.42
N GLU A 120 12.44 -8.30 11.22
CA GLU A 120 13.46 -9.37 11.20
C GLU A 120 14.46 -9.19 10.05
N VAL A 121 13.97 -8.84 8.84
CA VAL A 121 14.84 -8.60 7.68
C VAL A 121 15.69 -7.35 7.89
N GLU A 122 15.12 -6.30 8.44
CA GLU A 122 15.84 -5.06 8.76
C GLU A 122 16.93 -5.29 9.79
N ALA A 123 16.63 -6.00 10.88
CA ALA A 123 17.62 -6.36 11.90
C ALA A 123 18.78 -7.17 11.31
N LYS A 124 18.49 -8.14 10.43
CA LYS A 124 19.55 -8.91 9.75
C LYS A 124 20.39 -8.04 8.83
N ARG A 125 19.79 -7.13 8.08
CA ARG A 125 20.51 -6.25 7.16
C ARG A 125 21.38 -5.25 7.91
N ALA A 126 20.87 -4.66 8.99
CA ALA A 126 21.64 -3.80 9.87
C ALA A 126 22.91 -4.51 10.42
N ALA A 127 22.75 -5.77 10.84
CA ALA A 127 23.89 -6.58 11.31
C ALA A 127 24.93 -6.84 10.20
N VAL A 128 24.51 -7.03 8.95
CA VAL A 128 25.42 -7.28 7.82
C VAL A 128 26.11 -6.00 7.35
N ASP A 129 25.38 -4.88 7.31
CA ASP A 129 25.89 -3.60 6.80
C ASP A 129 26.74 -2.83 7.84
N GLY A 130 26.86 -3.35 9.08
CA GLY A 130 27.61 -2.71 10.16
C GLY A 130 27.04 -1.34 10.58
N ARG A 131 25.78 -1.06 10.22
CA ARG A 131 25.04 0.15 10.60
C ARG A 131 24.00 -0.21 11.64
N GLU A 132 23.79 0.65 12.64
CA GLU A 132 22.73 0.46 13.63
C GLU A 132 21.35 0.40 12.96
N ALA A 133 20.50 -0.52 13.41
CA ALA A 133 19.16 -0.71 12.88
C ALA A 133 18.34 0.57 13.11
N GLN A 134 17.88 1.20 12.04
CA GLN A 134 16.91 2.28 12.14
C GLN A 134 15.59 1.70 12.63
N VAL A 135 15.32 1.87 13.92
CA VAL A 135 14.00 1.60 14.49
C VAL A 135 13.07 2.69 13.97
N LEU A 136 12.21 2.35 13.01
CA LEU A 136 11.07 3.19 12.64
C LEU A 136 10.18 3.34 13.88
N ARG A 137 10.39 4.44 14.59
CA ARG A 137 9.59 4.84 15.73
C ARG A 137 8.28 5.39 15.16
N ALA A 138 7.16 4.72 15.45
CA ALA A 138 5.84 5.25 15.17
C ALA A 138 5.75 6.70 15.69
N ALA A 139 5.28 7.60 14.84
CA ALA A 139 5.11 9.00 15.20
C ALA A 139 4.25 9.11 16.47
N PRO A 140 4.61 9.96 17.45
CA PRO A 140 3.75 10.22 18.60
C PRO A 140 2.42 10.82 18.14
N GLU A 141 1.31 10.30 18.66
CA GLU A 141 -0.07 10.66 18.28
C GLU A 141 -0.54 12.03 18.81
N ASP A 142 0.36 12.86 19.35
CA ASP A 142 -0.01 14.05 20.15
C ASP A 142 0.31 15.37 19.44
N MET A 143 -0.07 15.52 18.16
CA MET A 143 -0.05 16.83 17.52
C MET A 143 -1.49 17.34 17.39
N GLU A 144 -1.98 17.96 18.46
CA GLU A 144 -3.26 18.69 18.44
C GLU A 144 -3.20 19.82 17.39
N PRO A 145 -4.22 19.96 16.54
CA PRO A 145 -4.28 21.05 15.59
C PRO A 145 -4.58 22.37 16.32
N THR A 146 -3.55 23.06 16.79
CA THR A 146 -3.65 24.47 17.20
C THR A 146 -3.72 25.34 15.95
N GLY A 147 -4.88 25.35 15.32
CA GLY A 147 -5.24 26.22 14.21
C GLY A 147 -6.53 26.96 14.52
N THR A 148 -6.44 27.97 15.38
CA THR A 148 -7.46 29.01 15.56
C THR A 148 -7.80 29.61 14.20
N TRP A 149 -8.99 29.29 13.67
CA TRP A 149 -9.58 30.00 12.55
C TRP A 149 -9.97 31.41 13.01
N LEU A 150 -9.14 32.40 12.70
CA LEU A 150 -9.46 33.81 12.82
C LEU A 150 -9.53 34.44 11.43
N GLY A 151 -10.77 34.75 11.01
CA GLY A 151 -11.10 36.00 10.31
C GLY A 151 -10.87 36.10 8.81
N GLY A 152 -11.96 36.41 8.09
CA GLY A 152 -11.99 36.83 6.69
C GLY A 152 -13.39 36.81 6.14
#